data_AF-A0ABD6DQ60-F1
#
_entry.id   AF-A0ABD6DQ60-F1
#
_cell.length_a   1.000
_cell.length_b   1.000
_cell.length_c   1.000
_cell.angle_alpha   90.00
_cell.angle_beta   90.00
_cell.angle_gamma   90.00
#
_symmetry.space_group_name_H-M   'P 1'
#
loop_
_entity.id
_entity.type
_entity.pdbx_description
1 polymer ?
#
loop_
_entity_poly.entity_id
_entity_poly.type
_entity_poly.pdbx_seq_one_letter_code
_entity_poly.pdbx_strand_id
1 'polypeptide(L)'
;MAEQKARQTGSAGRFGARYGRVARRRVKEIEEATRNATVDEDSVTRLEPGIWQNDETGEVFTGGTYRPQTPGGKQVRRSIRAALSGESDE
;
A
#
# COMPACT_ATOMS: atom_id res chain seq x y z
N MET A 1 -17.96 10.83 -15.35
CA MET A 1 -16.69 10.81 -14.57
C MET A 1 -15.99 9.45 -14.59
N ALA A 2 -16.69 8.32 -14.34
CA ALA A 2 -16.09 6.99 -14.33
C ALA A 2 -15.44 6.57 -15.67
N GLU A 3 -16.08 6.88 -16.81
CA GLU A 3 -15.54 6.57 -18.15
C GLU A 3 -14.24 7.33 -18.49
N GLN A 4 -14.06 8.56 -17.99
CA GLN A 4 -12.84 9.33 -18.23
C GLN A 4 -11.65 8.76 -17.43
N LYS A 5 -11.88 8.36 -16.16
CA LYS A 5 -10.87 7.66 -15.34
C LYS A 5 -10.46 6.31 -15.94
N ALA A 6 -11.40 5.61 -16.59
CA ALA A 6 -11.16 4.33 -17.25
C ALA A 6 -10.32 4.46 -18.53
N ARG A 7 -10.41 5.60 -19.24
CA ARG A 7 -9.56 5.91 -20.41
C ARG A 7 -8.17 6.43 -20.01
N GLN A 8 -8.03 6.94 -18.79
CA GLN A 8 -6.76 7.49 -18.34
C GLN A 8 -5.75 6.37 -18.05
N THR A 9 -4.66 6.38 -18.82
CA THR A 9 -3.55 5.42 -18.72
C THR A 9 -2.79 5.54 -17.40
N GLY A 10 -2.87 6.69 -16.73
CA GLY A 10 -2.21 6.96 -15.46
C GLY A 10 -0.71 6.71 -15.54
N SER A 11 -0.14 6.19 -14.45
CA SER A 11 1.29 5.86 -14.39
C SER A 11 1.71 4.78 -15.39
N ALA A 12 0.80 3.88 -15.78
CA ALA A 12 1.00 2.87 -16.82
C ALA A 12 1.01 3.45 -18.24
N GLY A 13 0.96 4.78 -18.41
CA GLY A 13 1.22 5.46 -19.67
C GLY A 13 2.65 5.23 -20.19
N ARG A 14 3.63 5.08 -19.28
CA ARG A 14 5.06 4.83 -19.61
C ARG A 14 5.30 3.58 -20.47
N PHE A 15 4.34 2.67 -20.50
CA PHE A 15 4.42 1.44 -21.29
C PHE A 15 4.03 1.59 -22.76
N GLY A 16 3.43 2.72 -23.15
CA GLY A 16 2.90 2.92 -24.50
C GLY A 16 1.78 1.94 -24.84
N ALA A 17 1.76 1.44 -26.08
CA ALA A 17 0.74 0.50 -26.58
C ALA A 17 0.97 -0.97 -26.15
N ARG A 18 2.03 -1.26 -25.37
CA ARG A 18 2.47 -2.63 -25.04
C ARG A 18 1.70 -3.23 -23.84
N TYR A 19 1.85 -4.54 -23.63
CA TYR A 19 1.43 -5.33 -22.45
C TYR A 19 -0.09 -5.47 -22.21
N GLY A 20 -0.94 -4.86 -23.04
CA GLY A 20 -2.40 -5.05 -23.00
C GLY A 20 -3.10 -4.41 -21.79
N ARG A 21 -4.43 -4.50 -21.77
CA ARG A 21 -5.27 -3.77 -20.81
C ARG A 21 -5.10 -4.22 -19.37
N VAL A 22 -5.09 -5.54 -19.12
CA VAL A 22 -5.13 -6.10 -17.74
C VAL A 22 -3.84 -5.83 -17.00
N ALA A 23 -2.68 -6.08 -17.62
CA ALA A 23 -1.38 -5.85 -17.00
C ALA A 23 -1.21 -4.37 -16.66
N ARG A 24 -1.50 -3.47 -17.61
CA ARG A 24 -1.41 -2.02 -17.41
C ARG A 24 -2.35 -1.52 -16.32
N ARG A 25 -3.58 -2.03 -16.27
CA ARG A 25 -4.54 -1.69 -15.21
C ARG A 25 -4.00 -2.07 -13.83
N ARG A 26 -3.52 -3.31 -13.67
CA ARG A 26 -2.97 -3.78 -12.38
C ARG A 26 -1.76 -2.97 -11.94
N VAL A 27 -0.83 -2.67 -12.86
CA VAL A 27 0.35 -1.85 -12.53
C VAL A 27 -0.07 -0.44 -12.13
N LYS A 28 -1.01 0.18 -12.85
CA LYS A 28 -1.56 1.49 -12.49
C LYS A 28 -2.11 1.49 -11.06
N GLU A 29 -2.97 0.52 -10.74
CA GLU A 29 -3.59 0.40 -9.40
C GLU A 29 -2.54 0.19 -8.30
N ILE A 30 -1.53 -0.64 -8.56
CA ILE A 30 -0.43 -0.90 -7.62
C ILE A 30 0.40 0.37 -7.39
N GLU A 31 0.82 1.05 -8.46
CA GLU A 31 1.63 2.27 -8.37
C GLU A 31 0.85 3.43 -7.75
N GLU A 32 -0.45 3.56 -8.03
CA GLU A 32 -1.33 4.56 -7.40
C GLU A 32 -1.45 4.32 -5.89
N ALA A 33 -1.65 3.06 -5.47
CA ALA A 33 -1.69 2.70 -4.05
C ALA A 33 -0.33 2.85 -3.35
N THR A 34 0.78 2.65 -4.06
CA THR A 34 2.14 2.78 -3.50
C THR A 34 2.53 4.24 -3.32
N ARG A 35 2.22 5.12 -4.29
CA ARG A 35 2.63 6.54 -4.28
C ARG A 35 1.82 7.42 -3.35
N ASN A 36 0.59 7.02 -3.02
CA ASN A 36 -0.29 7.76 -2.11
C ASN A 36 -0.51 6.97 -0.81
N ALA A 37 0.49 6.19 -0.40
CA ALA A 37 0.38 5.35 0.77
C ALA A 37 0.45 6.19 2.03
N THR A 38 -0.44 5.90 2.97
CA THR A 38 -0.42 6.51 4.31
C THR A 38 -0.51 5.44 5.39
N VAL A 39 0.06 5.74 6.55
CA VAL A 39 -0.02 4.94 7.77
C VAL A 39 -0.27 5.89 8.91
N ASP A 40 -1.34 5.65 9.67
CA ASP A 40 -1.69 6.47 10.84
C ASP A 40 -1.77 7.97 10.50
N GLU A 41 -2.36 8.28 9.33
CA GLU A 41 -2.51 9.61 8.74
C GLU A 41 -1.24 10.24 8.15
N ASP A 42 -0.07 9.66 8.42
CA ASP A 42 1.20 10.12 7.87
C ASP A 42 1.45 9.57 6.47
N SER A 43 2.11 10.38 5.64
CA SER A 43 2.59 9.93 4.33
C SER A 43 3.79 9.01 4.50
N VAL A 44 3.81 7.91 3.73
CA VAL A 44 4.92 6.95 3.77
C VAL A 44 5.47 6.67 2.39
N THR A 45 6.80 6.68 2.28
CA THR A 45 7.52 6.38 1.05
C THR A 45 8.06 4.95 1.06
N ARG A 46 7.92 4.24 -0.05
CA ARG A 46 8.52 2.91 -0.25
C ARG A 46 10.00 3.06 -0.63
N LEU A 47 10.88 2.52 0.20
CA LEU A 47 12.32 2.50 -0.08
C LEU A 47 12.70 1.28 -0.91
N GLU A 48 12.27 0.10 -0.47
CA GLU A 48 12.63 -1.19 -1.07
C GLU A 48 11.41 -2.14 -1.03
N PRO A 49 11.44 -3.31 -1.68
CA PRO A 49 10.41 -4.33 -1.53
C PRO A 49 10.14 -4.69 -0.06
N GLY A 50 9.01 -4.23 0.47
CA GLY A 50 8.60 -4.51 1.86
C GLY A 50 9.19 -3.56 2.90
N ILE A 51 9.97 -2.55 2.49
CA ILE A 51 10.57 -1.55 3.40
C ILE A 51 9.97 -0.18 3.11
N TRP A 52 9.48 0.47 4.16
CA TRP A 52 8.77 1.74 4.10
C TRP A 52 9.37 2.73 5.10
N GLN A 53 9.26 4.01 4.78
CA GLN A 53 9.69 5.10 5.63
C GLN A 53 8.53 6.07 5.86
N ASN A 54 8.34 6.52 7.10
CA ASN A 54 7.46 7.63 7.42
C ASN A 54 8.12 8.96 7.00
N ASP A 55 7.42 9.77 6.22
CA ASP A 55 7.96 11.01 5.67
C ASP A 55 8.08 12.13 6.71
N GLU A 56 7.29 12.06 7.80
CA GLU A 56 7.33 13.01 8.91
C GLU A 56 8.42 12.66 9.93
N THR A 57 8.46 11.42 10.39
CA THR A 57 9.35 10.99 11.48
C THR A 57 10.67 10.39 10.99
N GLY A 58 10.74 9.96 9.73
CA GLY A 58 11.88 9.23 9.17
C GLY A 58 11.96 7.76 9.60
N GLU A 59 11.02 7.26 10.42
CA GLU A 59 11.00 5.87 10.90
C GLU A 59 10.94 4.89 9.73
N VAL A 60 11.85 3.91 9.71
CA VAL A 60 11.87 2.83 8.72
C VAL A 60 11.25 1.58 9.30
N PHE A 61 10.26 1.02 8.61
CA PHE A 61 9.50 -0.13 9.07
C PHE A 61 9.21 -1.13 7.95
N THR A 62 8.83 -2.35 8.35
CA THR A 62 8.46 -3.43 7.42
C THR A 62 6.98 -3.42 7.10
N GLY A 63 6.65 -3.66 5.83
CA GLY A 63 5.28 -3.74 5.34
C GLY A 63 5.14 -4.79 4.23
N GLY A 64 4.06 -4.67 3.45
CA GLY A 64 3.91 -5.45 2.23
C GLY A 64 4.77 -4.90 1.09
N THR A 65 4.97 -5.71 0.04
CA THR A 65 5.78 -5.33 -1.13
C THR A 65 5.31 -4.04 -1.80
N TYR A 66 4.00 -3.82 -1.90
CA TYR A 66 3.40 -2.66 -2.59
C TYR A 66 2.38 -1.89 -1.74
N ARG A 67 2.22 -2.27 -0.47
CA ARG A 67 1.34 -1.59 0.49
C ARG A 67 2.01 -1.63 1.86
N PRO A 68 2.06 -0.53 2.62
CA PRO A 68 2.71 -0.52 3.94
C PRO A 68 1.99 -1.43 4.94
N GLN A 69 0.65 -1.51 4.85
CA GLN A 69 -0.17 -2.41 5.66
C GLN A 69 -0.95 -3.39 4.78
N THR A 70 -0.71 -4.69 4.96
CA THR A 70 -1.46 -5.74 4.26
C THR A 70 -2.69 -6.17 5.06
N PRO A 71 -3.74 -6.72 4.41
CA PRO A 71 -4.89 -7.28 5.13
C PRO A 71 -4.47 -8.34 6.17
N GLY A 72 -3.54 -9.23 5.82
CA GLY A 72 -2.99 -10.22 6.76
C GLY A 72 -2.25 -9.58 7.94
N GLY A 73 -1.42 -8.56 7.68
CA GLY A 73 -0.73 -7.82 8.75
C GLY A 73 -1.69 -7.12 9.71
N LYS A 74 -2.77 -6.53 9.19
CA LYS A 74 -3.83 -5.93 10.02
C LYS A 74 -4.53 -6.96 10.90
N GLN A 75 -4.82 -8.14 10.34
CA GLN A 75 -5.48 -9.23 11.07
C GLN A 75 -4.61 -9.74 12.22
N VAL A 76 -3.33 -9.98 11.98
CA VAL A 76 -2.38 -10.43 13.01
C VAL A 76 -2.24 -9.40 14.13
N ARG A 77 -2.13 -8.11 13.80
CA ARG A 77 -2.09 -7.04 14.82
C ARG A 77 -3.34 -7.05 15.71
N ARG A 78 -4.51 -7.30 15.14
CA ARG A 78 -5.77 -7.38 15.90
C ARG A 78 -5.80 -8.59 16.83
N SER A 79 -5.38 -9.77 16.36
CA SER A 79 -5.36 -10.98 17.19
C SER A 79 -4.35 -10.89 18.34
N ILE A 80 -3.16 -10.33 18.09
CA ILE A 80 -2.15 -10.10 19.14
C ILE A 80 -2.70 -9.14 20.19
N ARG A 81 -3.31 -8.02 19.78
CA ARG A 81 -3.91 -7.06 20.71
C ARG A 81 -4.98 -7.71 21.60
N ALA A 82 -5.85 -8.52 21.02
CA ALA A 82 -6.91 -9.20 21.77
C ALA A 82 -6.37 -10.23 22.78
N ALA A 83 -5.29 -10.95 22.44
CA ALA A 83 -4.64 -11.88 23.36
C ALA A 83 -4.00 -11.14 24.54
N LEU A 84 -3.26 -10.06 24.28
CA LEU A 84 -2.57 -9.29 25.33
C LEU A 84 -3.55 -8.57 26.29
N SER A 85 -4.70 -8.10 25.78
CA SER A 85 -5.72 -7.51 26.66
C SER A 85 -6.37 -8.53 27.58
N GLY A 86 -6.51 -9.78 27.15
CA GLY A 86 -7.09 -10.85 27.98
C GLY A 86 -6.22 -11.23 29.18
N GLU A 87 -4.89 -11.16 29.05
CA GLU A 87 -3.94 -11.39 30.14
C GLU A 87 -3.87 -10.24 31.17
N SER A 88 -4.36 -9.05 30.84
CA SER A 88 -4.28 -7.87 31.71
C SER A 88 -5.48 -7.71 32.66
N ASP A 89 -6.56 -8.46 32.39
CA ASP A 89 -7.80 -8.47 33.17
C ASP A 89 -7.87 -9.66 34.16
N GLU A 90 -6.77 -10.42 34.31
CA GLU A 90 -6.55 -11.45 35.35
C GLU A 90 -5.55 -10.99 36.42
#